data_AF-A0A963R639-F1
#
_entry.id   AF-A0A963R639-F1
#
_cell.length_a   1.000
_cell.length_b   1.000
_cell.length_c   1.000
_cell.angle_alpha   90.00
_cell.angle_beta   90.00
_cell.angle_gamma   90.00
#
_symmetry.space_group_name_H-M   'P 1'
#
loop_
_entity.id
_entity.type
_entity.pdbx_description
1 polymer ?
#
loop_
_entity_poly.entity_id
_entity_poly.type
_entity_poly.pdbx_seq_one_letter_code
_entity_poly.pdbx_strand_id
1 'polypeptide(L)'
;NWQAMSYNPQTGLVYIPYMQLGMSFMKAPGTFLGVSMGPAKTDDPHEGKGALIAWDPVKQEPRWTVWHDWMWNGGTLSTQGNLVFQGTADGWLTAYDAEDGDVLWRFNAGLGIIAPPISYSWKGTQYISLLVGWAGAKGTPPTGWRYNAQPRRLLTFKLGGDAKLPETAPYDETVHPLDDPEIVLDPAEVAAGDRLFHKDMIGCDNCHGPAARSAGAPAPDLRESPIAFDRDALWSVLHEGALLSRGMPRYEHFSRKQVDQLYSFIRAQARAELERQKTGTQPEGTEANRRSISGG
;
A
#
# COMPACT_ATOMS: atom_id res chain seq x y z
N ASN A 1 -7.17 11.31 5.47
CA ASN A 1 -5.80 10.97 5.01
C ASN A 1 -5.21 12.20 4.31
N TRP A 2 -3.97 12.16 3.79
CA TRP A 2 -3.20 13.33 3.35
C TRP A 2 -3.19 13.57 1.84
N GLN A 3 -3.66 12.61 1.03
CA GLN A 3 -3.72 12.77 -0.42
C GLN A 3 -4.58 13.98 -0.78
N ALA A 4 -4.02 14.90 -1.56
CA ALA A 4 -4.64 16.19 -1.82
C ALA A 4 -5.96 16.04 -2.59
N MET A 5 -6.99 16.76 -2.16
CA MET A 5 -8.15 17.06 -2.99
C MET A 5 -7.86 18.31 -3.86
N SER A 6 -8.68 18.54 -4.87
CA SER A 6 -8.61 19.74 -5.71
C SER A 6 -9.99 20.34 -5.95
N TYR A 7 -10.05 21.64 -6.20
CA TYR A 7 -11.29 22.37 -6.47
C TYR A 7 -11.24 22.97 -7.88
N ASN A 8 -12.34 22.87 -8.64
CA ASN A 8 -12.48 23.58 -9.90
C ASN A 8 -13.58 24.65 -9.80
N PRO A 9 -13.24 25.95 -9.90
CA PRO A 9 -14.23 27.03 -9.79
C PRO A 9 -15.21 27.09 -10.96
N GLN A 10 -14.91 26.48 -12.13
CA GLN A 10 -15.81 26.47 -13.27
C GLN A 10 -16.97 25.48 -13.06
N THR A 11 -16.68 24.29 -12.55
CA THR A 11 -17.70 23.29 -12.22
C THR A 11 -18.30 23.51 -10.82
N GLY A 12 -17.57 24.21 -9.94
CA GLY A 12 -17.93 24.37 -8.54
C GLY A 12 -17.69 23.13 -7.69
N LEU A 13 -16.98 22.11 -8.21
CA LEU A 13 -16.82 20.81 -7.57
C LEU A 13 -15.46 20.64 -6.88
N VAL A 14 -15.45 19.86 -5.80
CA VAL A 14 -14.25 19.37 -5.11
C VAL A 14 -14.03 17.90 -5.45
N TYR A 15 -12.85 17.55 -5.96
CA TYR A 15 -12.50 16.19 -6.34
C TYR A 15 -11.71 15.53 -5.21
N ILE A 16 -12.27 14.47 -4.63
CA ILE A 16 -11.80 13.86 -3.38
C ILE A 16 -11.33 12.42 -3.64
N PRO A 17 -10.08 12.07 -3.29
CA PRO A 17 -9.62 10.68 -3.27
C PRO A 17 -10.21 9.96 -2.05
N TYR A 18 -11.43 9.47 -2.20
CA TYR A 18 -12.17 8.75 -1.18
C TYR A 18 -11.60 7.36 -0.92
N MET A 19 -11.75 6.89 0.31
CA MET A 19 -11.41 5.53 0.73
C MET A 19 -12.50 5.02 1.66
N GLN A 20 -12.89 3.76 1.46
CA GLN A 20 -13.80 3.06 2.36
C GLN A 20 -13.02 2.03 3.17
N LEU A 21 -12.95 2.26 4.48
CA LEU A 21 -12.23 1.41 5.42
C LEU A 21 -12.92 1.45 6.79
N GLY A 22 -13.49 0.32 7.18
CA GLY A 22 -14.11 0.11 8.47
C GLY A 22 -13.08 -0.26 9.54
N MET A 23 -13.13 0.44 10.67
CA MET A 23 -12.28 0.16 11.83
C MET A 23 -13.10 -0.04 13.09
N SER A 24 -12.83 -1.12 13.82
CA SER A 24 -13.34 -1.35 15.18
C SER A 24 -12.43 -0.69 16.20
N PHE A 25 -13.03 -0.02 17.17
CA PHE A 25 -12.34 0.61 18.28
C PHE A 25 -12.80 -0.01 19.60
N MET A 26 -11.85 -0.53 20.38
CA MET A 26 -12.12 -1.14 21.69
C MET A 26 -11.32 -0.41 22.75
N LYS A 27 -11.93 -0.19 23.93
CA LYS A 27 -11.22 0.38 25.08
C LYS A 27 -10.07 -0.55 25.47
N ALA A 28 -8.84 -0.03 25.50
CA ALA A 28 -7.65 -0.80 25.83
C ALA A 28 -6.76 0.00 26.81
N PRO A 29 -7.15 0.07 28.09
CA PRO A 29 -6.37 0.77 29.11
C PRO A 29 -4.97 0.18 29.21
N GLY A 30 -3.94 1.02 29.24
CA GLY A 30 -2.52 0.59 29.28
C GLY A 30 -1.82 0.53 27.92
N THR A 31 -2.55 0.70 26.81
CA THR A 31 -1.93 1.01 25.50
C THR A 31 -1.64 2.50 25.40
N PHE A 32 -0.70 2.91 24.53
CA PHE A 32 -0.35 4.32 24.35
C PHE A 32 -1.56 5.21 24.02
N LEU A 33 -2.48 4.74 23.16
CA LEU A 33 -3.68 5.47 22.76
C LEU A 33 -4.88 5.23 23.69
N GLY A 34 -4.79 4.32 24.67
CA GLY A 34 -5.92 3.87 25.48
C GLY A 34 -7.01 3.12 24.70
N VAL A 35 -6.75 2.84 23.42
CA VAL A 35 -7.69 2.24 22.45
C VAL A 35 -6.94 1.21 21.61
N SER A 36 -7.55 0.04 21.44
CA SER A 36 -7.15 -0.96 20.47
C SER A 36 -7.97 -0.77 19.21
N MET A 37 -7.31 -0.84 18.06
CA MET A 37 -7.91 -0.74 16.75
C MET A 37 -7.83 -2.09 16.05
N GLY A 38 -8.87 -2.44 15.30
CA GLY A 38 -8.90 -3.65 14.47
C GLY A 38 -9.78 -3.43 13.24
N PRO A 39 -9.80 -4.39 12.29
CA PRO A 39 -10.72 -4.33 11.17
C PRO A 39 -12.17 -4.36 11.69
N ALA A 40 -13.06 -3.57 11.10
CA ALA A 40 -14.49 -3.71 11.35
C ALA A 40 -15.07 -4.88 10.55
N LYS A 41 -15.99 -5.61 11.17
CA LYS A 41 -16.90 -6.47 10.40
C LYS A 41 -17.95 -5.57 9.77
N THR A 42 -18.02 -5.59 8.44
CA THR A 42 -18.94 -4.78 7.65
C THR A 42 -19.48 -5.63 6.49
N ASP A 43 -20.71 -5.35 6.08
CA ASP A 43 -21.36 -5.89 4.88
C ASP A 43 -21.27 -4.93 3.68
N ASP A 44 -20.54 -3.82 3.83
CA ASP A 44 -20.33 -2.85 2.77
C ASP A 44 -19.54 -3.47 1.59
N PRO A 45 -20.12 -3.53 0.37
CA PRO A 45 -19.44 -4.08 -0.80
C PRO A 45 -18.25 -3.25 -1.30
N HIS A 46 -18.03 -2.07 -0.73
CA HIS A 46 -16.94 -1.16 -1.01
C HIS A 46 -15.84 -1.19 0.05
N GLU A 47 -15.93 -2.02 1.08
CA GLU A 47 -14.87 -2.15 2.08
C GLU A 47 -13.51 -2.46 1.43
N GLY A 48 -12.48 -1.66 1.75
CA GLY A 48 -11.14 -1.76 1.18
C GLY A 48 -10.96 -1.10 -0.20
N LYS A 49 -12.03 -0.54 -0.77
CA LYS A 49 -12.02 0.16 -2.07
C LYS A 49 -11.79 1.66 -1.93
N GLY A 50 -11.38 2.28 -3.02
CA GLY A 50 -11.27 3.72 -3.15
C GLY A 50 -12.27 4.27 -4.15
N ALA A 51 -12.42 5.59 -4.18
CA ALA A 51 -13.12 6.26 -5.27
C ALA A 51 -12.56 7.66 -5.53
N LEU A 52 -12.79 8.18 -6.72
CA LEU A 52 -12.74 9.61 -7.00
C LEU A 52 -14.17 10.15 -6.93
N ILE A 53 -14.44 10.99 -5.92
CA ILE A 53 -15.74 11.63 -5.77
C ILE A 53 -15.63 13.08 -6.22
N ALA A 54 -16.48 13.51 -7.15
CA ALA A 54 -16.72 14.94 -7.37
C ALA A 54 -17.86 15.41 -6.48
N TRP A 55 -17.52 16.15 -5.44
CA TRP A 55 -18.44 16.64 -4.44
C TRP A 55 -18.90 18.05 -4.76
N ASP A 56 -20.22 18.30 -4.75
CA ASP A 56 -20.77 19.65 -4.77
C ASP A 56 -20.83 20.18 -3.33
N PRO A 57 -19.97 21.15 -2.94
CA PRO A 57 -19.93 21.65 -1.57
C PRO A 57 -21.13 22.54 -1.23
N VAL A 58 -21.87 23.07 -2.22
CA VAL A 58 -23.05 23.91 -2.01
C VAL A 58 -24.27 23.03 -1.76
N LYS A 59 -24.46 22.00 -2.59
CA LYS A 59 -25.57 21.04 -2.43
C LYS A 59 -25.30 19.95 -1.40
N GLN A 60 -24.03 19.75 -1.04
CA GLN A 60 -23.57 18.70 -0.11
C GLN A 60 -23.91 17.29 -0.60
N GLU A 61 -23.69 17.03 -1.89
CA GLU A 61 -23.94 15.73 -2.51
C GLU A 61 -22.86 15.39 -3.56
N PRO A 62 -22.60 14.10 -3.82
CA PRO A 62 -21.72 13.71 -4.90
C PRO A 62 -22.41 13.98 -6.25
N ARG A 63 -21.72 14.70 -7.14
CA ARG A 63 -22.17 14.91 -8.51
C ARG A 63 -21.93 13.67 -9.37
N TRP A 64 -20.82 13.00 -9.13
CA TRP A 64 -20.45 11.70 -9.70
C TRP A 64 -19.38 11.03 -8.84
N THR A 65 -19.23 9.72 -9.04
CA THR A 65 -18.25 8.88 -8.34
C THR A 65 -17.64 7.87 -9.31
N VAL A 66 -16.31 7.79 -9.35
CA VAL A 66 -15.58 6.74 -10.06
C VAL A 66 -14.96 5.80 -9.04
N TRP A 67 -15.40 4.54 -9.01
CA TRP A 67 -14.88 3.54 -8.08
C TRP A 67 -13.57 2.93 -8.55
N HIS A 68 -12.67 2.70 -7.60
CA HIS A 68 -11.39 2.02 -7.78
C HIS A 68 -11.38 0.72 -6.98
N ASP A 69 -10.75 -0.31 -7.54
CA ASP A 69 -10.61 -1.61 -6.89
C ASP A 69 -9.85 -1.50 -5.56
N TRP A 70 -8.85 -0.62 -5.50
CA TRP A 70 -8.01 -0.42 -4.32
C TRP A 70 -8.26 0.94 -3.68
N MET A 71 -8.27 1.00 -2.36
CA MET A 71 -8.12 2.27 -1.63
C MET A 71 -6.71 2.84 -1.74
N TRP A 72 -6.45 3.97 -1.06
CA TRP A 72 -5.13 4.60 -0.98
C TRP A 72 -4.63 5.20 -2.31
N ASN A 73 -5.55 5.56 -3.21
CA ASN A 73 -5.25 6.29 -4.45
C ASN A 73 -4.66 7.68 -4.17
N GLY A 74 -3.94 8.20 -5.14
CA GLY A 74 -3.25 9.47 -5.05
C GLY A 74 -4.17 10.69 -5.07
N GLY A 75 -3.56 11.83 -4.74
CA GLY A 75 -4.23 13.12 -4.76
C GLY A 75 -4.62 13.56 -6.18
N THR A 76 -5.44 14.60 -6.26
CA THR A 76 -6.04 15.07 -7.50
C THR A 76 -5.48 16.43 -7.94
N LEU A 77 -5.60 16.70 -9.24
CA LEU A 77 -5.34 18.00 -9.85
C LEU A 77 -6.48 18.34 -10.81
N SER A 78 -7.19 19.43 -10.57
CA SER A 78 -8.16 20.00 -11.52
C SER A 78 -7.54 21.13 -12.34
N THR A 79 -7.98 21.29 -13.59
CA THR A 79 -7.51 22.35 -14.50
C THR A 79 -8.67 23.09 -15.16
N GLN A 80 -8.41 24.29 -15.69
CA GLN A 80 -9.41 25.05 -16.47
C GLN A 80 -9.78 24.40 -17.81
N GLY A 81 -9.05 23.35 -18.23
CA GLY A 81 -9.34 22.60 -19.46
C GLY A 81 -10.46 21.56 -19.30
N ASN A 82 -11.30 21.68 -18.26
CA ASN A 82 -12.31 20.70 -17.87
C ASN A 82 -11.75 19.30 -17.56
N LEU A 83 -10.56 19.22 -16.96
CA LEU A 83 -9.90 17.96 -16.63
C LEU A 83 -9.61 17.82 -15.14
N VAL A 84 -9.69 16.58 -14.65
CA VAL A 84 -9.19 16.14 -13.35
C VAL A 84 -8.17 15.03 -13.55
N PHE A 85 -6.98 15.17 -13.01
CA PHE A 85 -5.94 14.14 -13.02
C PHE A 85 -5.86 13.46 -11.66
N GLN A 86 -5.74 12.14 -11.65
CA GLN A 86 -5.48 11.35 -10.45
C GLN A 86 -4.56 10.17 -10.76
N GLY A 87 -3.58 9.94 -9.88
CA GLY A 87 -2.84 8.67 -9.85
C GLY A 87 -3.54 7.65 -8.97
N THR A 88 -3.56 6.38 -9.37
CA THR A 88 -4.25 5.30 -8.65
C THR A 88 -3.29 4.27 -8.07
N ALA A 89 -3.77 3.51 -7.08
CA ALA A 89 -2.98 2.51 -6.36
C ALA A 89 -2.50 1.35 -7.24
N ASP A 90 -3.20 1.05 -8.33
CA ASP A 90 -2.85 0.08 -9.37
C ASP A 90 -1.91 0.65 -10.45
N GLY A 91 -1.47 1.91 -10.29
CA GLY A 91 -0.36 2.48 -11.03
C GLY A 91 -0.73 3.24 -12.30
N TRP A 92 -2.01 3.61 -12.48
CA TRP A 92 -2.44 4.46 -13.57
C TRP A 92 -2.40 5.93 -13.18
N LEU A 93 -1.95 6.78 -14.10
CA LEU A 93 -2.33 8.19 -14.11
C LEU A 93 -3.49 8.35 -15.08
N THR A 94 -4.62 8.85 -14.60
CA THR A 94 -5.84 9.00 -15.37
C THR A 94 -6.26 10.46 -15.41
N ALA A 95 -6.71 10.93 -16.58
CA ALA A 95 -7.39 12.19 -16.78
C ALA A 95 -8.89 11.92 -17.02
N TYR A 96 -9.72 12.54 -16.19
CA TYR A 96 -11.17 12.45 -16.23
C TYR A 96 -11.75 13.77 -16.74
N ASP A 97 -12.91 13.72 -17.39
CA ASP A 97 -13.74 14.89 -17.57
C ASP A 97 -14.21 15.39 -16.19
N ALA A 98 -14.14 16.70 -15.98
CA ALA A 98 -14.40 17.30 -14.69
C ALA A 98 -15.90 17.40 -14.34
N GLU A 99 -16.80 17.27 -15.31
CA GLU A 99 -18.26 17.42 -15.16
C GLU A 99 -18.98 16.09 -14.88
N ASP A 100 -18.53 14.99 -15.48
CA ASP A 100 -19.20 13.68 -15.40
C ASP A 100 -18.29 12.52 -14.93
N GLY A 101 -16.97 12.71 -14.90
CA GLY A 101 -16.02 11.70 -14.45
C GLY A 101 -15.62 10.69 -15.54
N ASP A 102 -15.96 10.93 -16.81
CA ASP A 102 -15.57 10.03 -17.90
C ASP A 102 -14.05 9.97 -18.08
N VAL A 103 -13.53 8.77 -18.32
CA VAL A 103 -12.09 8.57 -18.57
C VAL A 103 -11.75 9.05 -19.99
N LEU A 104 -10.99 10.14 -20.08
CA LEU A 104 -10.56 10.71 -21.35
C LEU A 104 -9.17 10.24 -21.78
N TRP A 105 -8.31 9.93 -20.81
CA TRP A 105 -6.96 9.44 -21.06
C TRP A 105 -6.41 8.71 -19.84
N ARG A 106 -5.56 7.71 -20.07
CA ARG A 106 -4.83 7.02 -18.99
C ARG A 106 -3.45 6.55 -19.44
N PHE A 107 -2.53 6.44 -18.49
CA PHE A 107 -1.18 5.96 -18.69
C PHE A 107 -0.72 5.07 -17.54
N ASN A 108 -0.20 3.88 -17.84
CA ASN A 108 0.35 2.99 -16.82
C ASN A 108 1.77 3.46 -16.47
N ALA A 109 1.94 3.94 -15.23
CA ALA A 109 3.19 4.46 -14.70
C ALA A 109 4.14 3.39 -14.14
N GLY A 110 3.69 2.12 -14.11
CA GLY A 110 4.48 0.96 -13.70
C GLY A 110 4.65 0.80 -12.19
N LEU A 111 3.97 1.60 -11.37
CA LEU A 111 3.95 1.53 -9.91
C LEU A 111 2.79 2.38 -9.36
N GLY A 112 2.18 1.95 -8.25
CA GLY A 112 1.12 2.68 -7.55
C GLY A 112 1.51 4.12 -7.22
N ILE A 113 0.53 5.02 -7.31
CA ILE A 113 0.72 6.46 -7.14
C ILE A 113 -0.12 6.97 -5.98
N ILE A 114 0.54 7.67 -5.05
CA ILE A 114 -0.11 8.34 -3.90
C ILE A 114 0.03 9.87 -3.95
N ALA A 115 1.02 10.38 -4.68
CA ALA A 115 1.28 11.82 -4.77
C ALA A 115 0.28 12.50 -5.73
N PRO A 116 -0.12 13.76 -5.47
CA PRO A 116 -0.92 14.52 -6.42
C PRO A 116 -0.10 14.93 -7.65
N PRO A 117 -0.72 14.98 -8.84
CA PRO A 117 -0.13 15.63 -10.00
C PRO A 117 -0.01 17.16 -9.82
N ILE A 118 0.90 17.78 -10.57
CA ILE A 118 1.00 19.23 -10.74
C ILE A 118 0.96 19.61 -12.22
N SER A 119 0.50 20.82 -12.53
CA SER A 119 0.58 21.41 -13.86
C SER A 119 1.44 22.66 -13.84
N TYR A 120 2.26 22.86 -14.86
CA TYR A 120 3.02 24.10 -15.07
C TYR A 120 3.22 24.38 -16.56
N SER A 121 3.68 25.58 -16.89
CA SER A 121 4.09 25.91 -18.25
C SER A 121 5.58 26.22 -18.31
N TRP A 122 6.21 25.83 -19.41
CA TRP A 122 7.59 26.19 -19.71
C TRP A 122 7.73 26.46 -21.20
N LYS A 123 8.22 27.66 -21.55
CA LYS A 123 8.37 28.13 -22.94
C LYS A 123 7.10 27.93 -23.79
N GLY A 124 5.94 28.29 -23.22
CA GLY A 124 4.64 28.20 -23.91
C GLY A 124 4.08 26.78 -24.04
N THR A 125 4.74 25.75 -23.49
CA THR A 125 4.21 24.38 -23.46
C THR A 125 3.72 24.05 -22.05
N GLN A 126 2.51 23.50 -21.93
CA GLN A 126 1.99 22.98 -20.66
C GLN A 126 2.53 21.58 -20.39
N TYR A 127 2.86 21.32 -19.13
CA TYR A 127 3.32 20.04 -18.63
C TYR A 127 2.49 19.61 -17.43
N ILE A 128 2.22 18.31 -17.34
CA ILE A 128 1.70 17.65 -16.13
C ILE A 128 2.83 16.80 -15.55
N SER A 129 3.14 16.93 -14.27
CA SER A 129 4.16 16.11 -13.62
C SER A 129 3.67 15.49 -12.33
N LEU A 130 4.21 14.33 -11.97
CA LEU A 130 3.92 13.66 -10.72
C LEU A 130 5.06 12.77 -10.26
N LEU A 131 5.10 12.56 -8.94
CA LEU A 131 5.95 11.55 -8.33
C LEU A 131 5.23 10.20 -8.33
N VAL A 132 5.80 9.24 -9.03
CA VAL A 132 5.35 7.85 -9.08
C VAL A 132 6.12 7.06 -8.04
N GLY A 133 5.41 6.55 -7.05
CA GLY A 133 5.99 5.85 -5.93
C GLY A 133 4.91 5.36 -4.98
N TRP A 134 4.94 4.06 -4.71
CA TRP A 134 4.03 3.45 -3.76
C TRP A 134 4.61 3.52 -2.34
N ALA A 135 3.75 3.85 -1.38
CA ALA A 135 4.01 3.70 0.03
C ALA A 135 2.71 3.29 0.73
N GLY A 136 2.71 2.09 1.30
CA GLY A 136 1.65 1.62 2.19
C GLY A 136 1.89 2.11 3.61
N ALA A 137 0.82 2.37 4.35
CA ALA A 137 0.86 2.52 5.80
C ALA A 137 0.37 1.23 6.46
N LYS A 138 0.45 1.17 7.80
CA LYS A 138 -0.18 0.09 8.57
C LYS A 138 -1.66 -0.01 8.21
N GLY A 139 -2.11 -1.22 7.86
CA GLY A 139 -3.49 -1.49 7.47
C GLY A 139 -3.81 -1.26 5.99
N THR A 140 -2.85 -0.79 5.18
CA THR A 140 -3.00 -0.81 3.72
C THR A 140 -2.90 -2.26 3.22
N PRO A 141 -3.89 -2.77 2.46
CA PRO A 141 -3.83 -4.09 1.86
C PRO A 141 -2.58 -4.25 0.98
N PRO A 142 -2.03 -5.46 0.87
CA PRO A 142 -1.03 -5.75 -0.14
C PRO A 142 -1.62 -5.50 -1.53
N THR A 143 -0.89 -4.72 -2.31
CA THR A 143 -1.23 -4.35 -3.69
C THR A 143 -0.23 -4.92 -4.67
N GLY A 144 0.39 -6.07 -4.39
CA GLY A 144 1.36 -6.71 -5.31
C GLY A 144 2.61 -5.89 -5.70
N TRP A 145 2.78 -4.67 -5.20
CA TRP A 145 4.02 -3.92 -5.36
C TRP A 145 5.10 -4.58 -4.52
N ARG A 146 6.29 -4.74 -5.09
CA ARG A 146 7.36 -5.54 -4.47
C ARG A 146 8.47 -4.60 -4.02
N TYR A 147 8.96 -4.82 -2.80
CA TYR A 147 10.00 -3.98 -2.24
C TYR A 147 11.24 -3.97 -3.14
N ASN A 148 11.65 -2.77 -3.57
CA ASN A 148 12.75 -2.53 -4.50
C ASN A 148 12.63 -3.16 -5.91
N ALA A 149 11.46 -3.65 -6.33
CA ALA A 149 11.30 -4.18 -7.69
C ALA A 149 10.91 -3.09 -8.70
N GLN A 150 10.04 -2.17 -8.30
CA GLN A 150 9.61 -1.04 -9.14
C GLN A 150 10.34 0.25 -8.74
N PRO A 151 11.03 0.94 -9.67
CA PRO A 151 11.74 2.17 -9.34
C PRO A 151 10.77 3.34 -9.16
N ARG A 152 11.07 4.20 -8.20
CA ARG A 152 10.35 5.47 -8.00
C ARG A 152 10.79 6.49 -9.04
N ARG A 153 9.86 7.24 -9.62
CA ARG A 153 10.14 8.14 -10.76
C ARG A 153 9.44 9.48 -10.60
N LEU A 154 10.02 10.52 -11.19
CA LEU A 154 9.28 11.71 -11.62
C LEU A 154 8.87 11.48 -13.07
N LEU A 155 7.57 11.48 -13.35
CA LEU A 155 7.06 11.45 -14.72
C LEU A 155 6.50 12.81 -15.11
N THR A 156 6.75 13.22 -16.35
CA THR A 156 6.29 14.48 -16.92
C THR A 156 5.68 14.24 -18.29
N PHE A 157 4.49 14.78 -18.50
CA PHE A 157 3.67 14.61 -19.69
C PHE A 157 3.44 15.97 -20.35
N LYS A 158 3.36 15.97 -21.69
CA LYS A 158 2.88 17.10 -22.50
C LYS A 158 2.16 16.54 -23.73
N LEU A 159 1.38 17.37 -24.41
CA LEU A 159 0.80 17.01 -25.70
C LEU A 159 1.90 16.66 -26.72
N GLY A 160 1.68 15.57 -27.46
CA GLY A 160 2.64 15.06 -28.46
C GLY A 160 3.93 14.49 -27.89
N GLY A 161 4.03 14.29 -26.56
CA GLY A 161 5.19 13.61 -25.96
C GLY A 161 5.25 12.13 -26.37
N ASP A 162 6.43 11.66 -26.76
CA ASP A 162 6.67 10.32 -27.31
C ASP A 162 7.71 9.50 -26.51
N ALA A 163 8.23 10.06 -25.42
CA ALA A 163 9.15 9.39 -24.52
C ALA A 163 8.57 8.06 -24.02
N LYS A 164 9.41 7.03 -24.00
CA LYS A 164 9.02 5.69 -23.54
C LYS A 164 9.40 5.51 -22.08
N LEU A 165 8.45 5.00 -21.29
CA LEU A 165 8.73 4.58 -19.92
C LEU A 165 9.66 3.35 -19.98
N PRO A 166 10.81 3.37 -19.29
CA PRO A 166 11.64 2.18 -19.17
C PRO A 166 10.86 1.03 -18.53
N GLU A 167 11.15 -0.20 -18.96
CA GLU A 167 10.52 -1.39 -18.41
C GLU A 167 10.64 -1.44 -16.89
N THR A 168 9.60 -1.97 -16.27
CA THR A 168 9.46 -2.07 -14.82
C THR A 168 8.97 -3.46 -14.49
N ALA A 169 9.46 -4.03 -13.38
CA ALA A 169 8.95 -5.31 -12.90
C ALA A 169 7.42 -5.23 -12.78
N PRO A 170 6.68 -6.23 -13.29
CA PRO A 170 5.23 -6.20 -13.24
C PRO A 170 4.73 -6.19 -11.79
N TYR A 171 3.48 -5.79 -11.65
CA TYR A 171 2.69 -6.07 -10.46
C TYR A 171 2.72 -7.57 -10.16
N ASP A 172 2.98 -7.97 -8.92
CA ASP A 172 3.06 -9.39 -8.53
C ASP A 172 2.52 -9.62 -7.11
N GLU A 173 1.36 -10.27 -7.02
CA GLU A 173 0.79 -10.71 -5.74
C GLU A 173 1.42 -12.00 -5.21
N THR A 174 2.27 -12.65 -6.00
CA THR A 174 2.84 -13.95 -5.65
C THR A 174 3.83 -13.77 -4.50
N VAL A 175 3.60 -14.53 -3.44
CA VAL A 175 4.54 -14.68 -2.34
C VAL A 175 5.29 -15.98 -2.59
N HIS A 176 6.60 -15.99 -2.42
CA HIS A 176 7.48 -17.14 -2.46
C HIS A 176 8.05 -17.39 -1.06
N PRO A 177 7.26 -17.99 -0.14
CA PRO A 177 7.68 -18.13 1.23
C PRO A 177 8.88 -19.06 1.33
N LEU A 178 9.84 -18.68 2.16
CA LEU A 178 10.95 -19.55 2.53
C LEU A 178 10.55 -20.35 3.78
N ASP A 179 10.59 -21.66 3.72
CA ASP A 179 10.33 -22.53 4.86
C ASP A 179 11.22 -23.77 4.81
N ASP A 180 11.59 -24.26 5.99
CA ASP A 180 12.23 -25.55 6.18
C ASP A 180 11.29 -26.42 7.02
N PRO A 181 10.66 -27.46 6.45
CA PRO A 181 9.68 -28.28 7.15
C PRO A 181 10.26 -29.07 8.32
N GLU A 182 11.59 -29.25 8.40
CA GLU A 182 12.24 -29.96 9.51
C GLU A 182 12.27 -29.12 10.80
N ILE A 183 12.13 -27.79 10.69
CA ILE A 183 12.08 -26.91 11.84
C ILE A 183 10.76 -27.07 12.59
N VAL A 184 10.79 -27.62 13.80
CA VAL A 184 9.61 -27.67 14.66
C VAL A 184 9.38 -26.29 15.28
N LEU A 185 8.19 -25.72 15.03
CA LEU A 185 7.78 -24.43 15.60
C LEU A 185 6.94 -24.68 16.85
N ASP A 186 7.42 -24.23 18.01
CA ASP A 186 6.66 -24.25 19.25
C ASP A 186 5.54 -23.17 19.19
N PRO A 187 4.25 -23.54 19.30
CA PRO A 187 3.14 -22.58 19.29
C PRO A 187 3.27 -21.47 20.35
N ALA A 188 3.88 -21.75 21.51
CA ALA A 188 4.07 -20.75 22.56
C ALA A 188 5.11 -19.70 22.16
N GLU A 189 6.19 -20.12 21.48
CA GLU A 189 7.23 -19.22 20.98
C GLU A 189 6.73 -18.42 19.77
N VAL A 190 5.91 -19.02 18.90
CA VAL A 190 5.19 -18.31 17.81
C VAL A 190 4.29 -17.22 18.37
N ALA A 191 3.46 -17.53 19.37
CA ALA A 191 2.57 -16.55 19.99
C ALA A 191 3.34 -15.43 20.73
N ALA A 192 4.51 -15.74 21.30
CA ALA A 192 5.38 -14.72 21.88
C ALA A 192 6.00 -13.82 20.81
N GLY A 193 6.43 -14.39 19.68
CA GLY A 193 6.93 -13.65 18.53
C GLY A 193 5.87 -12.73 17.91
N ASP A 194 4.63 -13.21 17.78
CA ASP A 194 3.50 -12.42 17.31
C ASP A 194 3.27 -11.17 18.18
N ARG A 195 3.28 -11.35 19.50
CA ARG A 195 3.16 -10.22 20.44
C ARG A 195 4.30 -9.23 20.28
N LEU A 196 5.54 -9.70 20.08
CA LEU A 196 6.71 -8.84 19.86
C LEU A 196 6.63 -8.09 18.53
N PHE A 197 6.18 -8.77 17.48
CA PHE A 197 6.07 -8.21 16.13
C PHE A 197 5.12 -7.00 16.08
N HIS A 198 4.04 -7.07 16.88
CA HIS A 198 3.04 -6.02 17.02
C HIS A 198 3.29 -5.11 18.23
N LYS A 199 4.35 -5.34 19.00
CA LYS A 199 4.66 -4.57 20.20
C LYS A 199 5.19 -3.19 19.81
N ASP A 200 4.67 -2.18 20.49
CA ASP A 200 5.12 -0.78 20.43
C ASP A 200 4.68 0.02 19.19
N MET A 201 4.81 1.35 19.29
CA MET A 201 4.39 2.30 18.23
C MET A 201 5.20 2.16 16.94
N ILE A 202 6.37 1.50 16.99
CA ILE A 202 7.26 1.19 15.86
C ILE A 202 7.48 -0.34 15.80
N GLY A 203 6.40 -1.09 16.02
CA GLY A 203 6.36 -2.53 15.77
C GLY A 203 6.75 -2.87 14.33
N CYS A 204 7.23 -4.09 14.13
CA CYS A 204 7.67 -4.57 12.82
C CYS A 204 6.55 -4.51 11.77
N ASP A 205 5.29 -4.65 12.21
CA ASP A 205 4.08 -4.61 11.38
C ASP A 205 3.84 -3.27 10.68
N ASN A 206 4.34 -2.15 11.20
CA ASN A 206 4.23 -0.85 10.53
C ASN A 206 5.02 -0.78 9.23
N CYS A 207 6.14 -1.50 9.15
CA CYS A 207 7.04 -1.47 8.00
C CYS A 207 6.91 -2.72 7.13
N HIS A 208 6.81 -3.89 7.77
CA HIS A 208 6.73 -5.20 7.13
C HIS A 208 5.29 -5.71 6.96
N GLY A 209 4.31 -4.89 7.35
CA GLY A 209 2.89 -5.17 7.25
C GLY A 209 2.36 -6.16 8.30
N PRO A 210 1.04 -6.21 8.50
CA PRO A 210 0.41 -7.12 9.46
C PRO A 210 0.72 -8.57 9.10
N ALA A 211 0.98 -9.41 10.10
CA ALA A 211 1.36 -10.81 9.89
C ALA A 211 2.57 -11.00 8.95
N ALA A 212 3.49 -10.02 8.93
CA ALA A 212 4.64 -9.96 8.03
C ALA A 212 4.30 -9.90 6.53
N ARG A 213 3.07 -9.46 6.19
CA ARG A 213 2.58 -9.30 4.82
C ARG A 213 2.81 -7.87 4.35
N SER A 214 3.92 -7.63 3.67
CA SER A 214 4.28 -6.28 3.24
C SER A 214 3.43 -5.81 2.06
N ALA A 215 3.10 -4.51 2.05
CA ALA A 215 2.50 -3.84 0.89
C ALA A 215 3.54 -3.38 -0.14
N GLY A 216 4.79 -3.86 -0.05
CA GLY A 216 5.91 -3.50 -0.94
C GLY A 216 6.70 -2.27 -0.52
N ALA A 217 6.19 -1.48 0.42
CA ALA A 217 6.87 -0.33 1.00
C ALA A 217 6.27 -0.04 2.39
N PRO A 218 7.09 0.41 3.37
CA PRO A 218 8.49 0.80 3.21
C PRO A 218 9.52 -0.33 3.35
N ALA A 219 9.13 -1.57 3.65
CA ALA A 219 10.06 -2.67 3.90
C ALA A 219 9.66 -3.98 3.20
N PRO A 220 10.56 -4.97 3.03
CA PRO A 220 10.25 -6.21 2.32
C PRO A 220 9.28 -7.10 3.09
N ASP A 221 8.64 -8.04 2.38
CA ASP A 221 7.89 -9.14 3.00
C ASP A 221 8.87 -10.11 3.68
N LEU A 222 8.72 -10.33 4.99
CA LEU A 222 9.68 -11.13 5.75
C LEU A 222 9.50 -12.64 5.52
N ARG A 223 8.34 -13.06 4.99
CA ARG A 223 8.08 -14.49 4.71
C ARG A 223 8.99 -15.01 3.60
N GLU A 224 9.45 -14.13 2.73
CA GLU A 224 10.29 -14.42 1.56
C GLU A 224 11.75 -14.02 1.75
N SER A 225 12.08 -13.40 2.89
CA SER A 225 13.39 -12.83 3.16
C SER A 225 14.40 -13.91 3.58
N PRO A 226 15.51 -14.11 2.83
CA PRO A 226 16.59 -15.01 3.25
C PRO A 226 17.23 -14.56 4.57
N ILE A 227 17.31 -13.25 4.82
CA ILE A 227 17.80 -12.70 6.09
C ILE A 227 16.89 -13.11 7.25
N ALA A 228 15.57 -13.07 7.05
CA ALA A 228 14.63 -13.47 8.10
C ALA A 228 14.47 -15.00 8.23
N PHE A 229 15.05 -15.75 7.28
CA PHE A 229 15.09 -17.22 7.28
C PHE A 229 16.34 -17.76 8.00
N ASP A 230 17.38 -16.94 8.17
CA ASP A 230 18.57 -17.31 8.94
C ASP A 230 18.55 -16.63 10.31
N ARG A 231 18.68 -17.41 11.40
CA ARG A 231 18.57 -16.88 12.77
C ARG A 231 19.71 -15.94 13.14
N ASP A 232 20.93 -16.22 12.68
CA ASP A 232 22.10 -15.39 12.98
C ASP A 232 22.09 -14.10 12.13
N ALA A 233 21.66 -14.19 10.87
CA ALA A 233 21.43 -13.01 10.05
C ALA A 233 20.31 -12.11 10.61
N LEU A 234 19.20 -12.72 11.06
CA LEU A 234 18.12 -11.98 11.72
C LEU A 234 18.60 -11.33 13.02
N TRP A 235 19.42 -12.02 13.82
CA TRP A 235 20.08 -11.45 14.99
C TRP A 235 20.97 -10.25 14.63
N SER A 236 21.83 -10.40 13.62
CA SER A 236 22.72 -9.33 13.20
C SER A 236 21.95 -8.09 12.70
N VAL A 237 20.83 -8.30 12.00
CA VAL A 237 19.97 -7.19 11.56
C VAL A 237 19.25 -6.53 12.74
N LEU A 238 18.59 -7.31 13.59
CA LEU A 238 17.75 -6.78 14.67
C LEU A 238 18.56 -6.26 15.84
N HIS A 239 19.52 -7.02 16.35
CA HIS A 239 20.26 -6.67 17.56
C HIS A 239 21.49 -5.81 17.25
N GLU A 240 22.28 -6.18 16.24
CA GLU A 240 23.55 -5.50 15.93
C GLU A 240 23.35 -4.30 14.98
N GLY A 241 22.22 -4.26 14.27
CA GLY A 241 21.87 -3.15 13.39
C GLY A 241 22.55 -3.20 12.03
N ALA A 242 22.81 -4.39 11.48
CA ALA A 242 23.49 -4.56 10.20
C ALA A 242 22.83 -3.81 9.02
N LEU A 243 21.53 -3.48 9.11
CA LEU A 243 20.78 -2.72 8.11
C LEU A 243 20.35 -1.32 8.59
N LEU A 244 20.94 -0.79 9.66
CA LEU A 244 20.60 0.54 10.20
C LEU A 244 20.80 1.66 9.18
N SER A 245 21.89 1.60 8.41
CA SER A 245 22.16 2.57 7.34
C SER A 245 21.16 2.52 6.18
N ARG A 246 20.36 1.45 6.10
CA ARG A 246 19.28 1.26 5.12
C ARG A 246 17.89 1.52 5.70
N GLY A 247 17.81 2.09 6.90
CA GLY A 247 16.56 2.46 7.55
C GLY A 247 15.87 1.35 8.34
N MET A 248 16.51 0.17 8.51
CA MET A 248 16.00 -0.87 9.41
C MET A 248 16.44 -0.56 10.86
N PRO A 249 15.52 -0.28 11.80
CA PRO A 249 15.91 0.08 13.16
C PRO A 249 16.66 -1.03 13.88
N ARG A 250 17.58 -0.64 14.77
CA ARG A 250 18.26 -1.55 15.69
C ARG A 250 17.45 -1.71 16.98
N TYR A 251 17.25 -2.94 17.40
CA TYR A 251 16.56 -3.38 18.61
C TYR A 251 17.56 -4.03 19.58
N GLU A 252 18.53 -3.25 20.06
CA GLU A 252 19.60 -3.72 20.98
C GLU A 252 19.10 -4.32 22.30
N HIS A 253 17.84 -4.05 22.65
CA HIS A 253 17.20 -4.57 23.86
C HIS A 253 16.58 -5.96 23.65
N PHE A 254 16.51 -6.47 22.42
CA PHE A 254 16.03 -7.83 22.16
C PHE A 254 17.10 -8.84 22.55
N SER A 255 16.75 -9.75 23.45
CA SER A 255 17.54 -10.94 23.74
C SER A 255 17.51 -11.94 22.58
N ARG A 256 18.47 -12.87 22.56
CA ARG A 256 18.51 -13.93 21.53
C ARG A 256 17.20 -14.72 21.47
N LYS A 257 16.64 -15.03 22.64
CA LYS A 257 15.33 -15.68 22.75
C LYS A 257 14.22 -14.88 22.05
N GLN A 258 14.18 -13.56 22.22
CA GLN A 258 13.15 -12.72 21.59
C GLN A 258 13.31 -12.65 20.06
N VAL A 259 14.55 -12.66 19.57
CA VAL A 259 14.81 -12.75 18.12
C VAL A 259 14.39 -14.12 17.59
N ASP A 260 14.65 -15.22 18.31
CA ASP A 260 14.21 -16.56 17.92
C ASP A 260 12.67 -16.71 17.97
N GLN A 261 12.00 -15.97 18.85
CA GLN A 261 10.54 -15.85 18.87
C GLN A 261 10.00 -15.15 17.62
N LEU A 262 10.59 -14.00 17.24
CA LEU A 262 10.23 -13.30 16.00
C LEU A 262 10.49 -14.20 14.77
N TYR A 263 11.62 -14.91 14.75
CA TYR A 263 11.92 -15.92 13.74
C TYR A 263 10.79 -16.95 13.63
N SER A 264 10.40 -17.55 14.77
CA SER A 264 9.37 -18.59 14.82
C SER A 264 8.03 -18.07 14.31
N PHE A 265 7.66 -16.84 14.68
CA PHE A 265 6.47 -16.18 14.16
C PHE A 265 6.53 -15.98 12.63
N ILE A 266 7.62 -15.43 12.10
CA ILE A 266 7.76 -15.19 10.66
C ILE A 266 7.70 -16.51 9.87
N ARG A 267 8.34 -17.58 10.36
CA ARG A 267 8.27 -18.91 9.73
C ARG A 267 6.86 -19.50 9.80
N ALA A 268 6.13 -19.30 10.90
CA ALA A 268 4.73 -19.71 10.98
C ALA A 268 3.87 -19.01 9.93
N GLN A 269 4.09 -17.70 9.68
CA GLN A 269 3.39 -16.96 8.62
C GLN A 269 3.78 -17.44 7.21
N ALA A 270 5.06 -17.80 7.00
CA ALA A 270 5.52 -18.39 5.75
C ALA A 270 4.87 -19.76 5.48
N ARG A 271 4.79 -20.65 6.49
CA ARG A 271 4.08 -21.93 6.40
C ARG A 271 2.60 -21.78 6.12
N ALA A 272 1.94 -20.86 6.82
CA ALA A 272 0.52 -20.59 6.60
C ALA A 272 0.26 -20.16 5.13
N GLU A 273 1.16 -19.36 4.55
CA GLU A 273 1.08 -18.98 3.14
C GLU A 273 1.35 -20.16 2.20
N LEU A 274 2.33 -21.02 2.47
CA LEU A 274 2.58 -22.22 1.67
C LEU A 274 1.37 -23.17 1.67
N GLU A 275 0.80 -23.43 2.85
CA GLU A 275 -0.41 -24.26 2.95
C GLU A 275 -1.58 -23.63 2.21
N ARG A 276 -1.76 -22.31 2.33
CA ARG A 276 -2.77 -21.56 1.59
C ARG A 276 -2.61 -21.72 0.07
N GLN A 277 -1.38 -21.65 -0.43
CA GLN A 277 -1.08 -21.84 -1.86
C GLN A 277 -1.38 -23.27 -2.32
N LYS A 278 -1.12 -24.28 -1.47
CA LYS A 278 -1.46 -25.70 -1.76
C LYS A 278 -2.96 -25.95 -1.79
N THR A 279 -3.71 -25.39 -0.84
CA THR A 279 -5.16 -25.62 -0.69
C THR A 279 -6.01 -24.75 -1.60
N GLY A 280 -5.42 -23.73 -2.24
CA GLY A 280 -6.15 -22.75 -3.05
C GLY A 280 -7.06 -21.83 -2.22
N THR A 281 -6.91 -21.81 -0.89
CA THR A 281 -7.73 -20.98 -0.01
C THR A 281 -7.38 -19.50 -0.21
N GLN A 282 -8.37 -18.66 -0.48
CA GLN A 282 -8.16 -17.21 -0.57
C GLN A 282 -7.96 -16.63 0.84
N PRO A 283 -7.16 -15.57 1.02
CA PRO A 283 -7.18 -14.80 2.26
C PRO A 283 -8.61 -14.32 2.55
N GLU A 284 -9.04 -14.38 3.81
CA GLU A 284 -10.24 -13.66 4.22
C GLU A 284 -10.03 -12.15 3.92
N GLY A 285 -10.88 -11.57 3.06
CA GLY A 285 -10.88 -10.14 2.73
C GLY A 285 -10.35 -9.72 1.34
N THR A 286 -10.05 -10.65 0.41
CA THR A 286 -9.49 -10.30 -0.92
C THR A 286 -10.41 -10.55 -2.11
N GLU A 287 -11.71 -10.78 -1.92
CA GLU A 287 -12.65 -11.11 -3.01
C GLU A 287 -12.80 -10.01 -4.08
N ALA A 288 -12.35 -8.78 -3.83
CA ALA A 288 -12.69 -7.65 -4.68
C ALA A 288 -11.80 -7.41 -5.92
N ASN A 289 -10.52 -7.83 -5.98
CA ASN A 289 -9.54 -7.07 -6.80
C ASN A 289 -8.78 -7.77 -7.93
N ARG A 290 -9.14 -9.00 -8.34
CA ARG A 290 -8.37 -9.72 -9.37
C ARG A 290 -8.68 -9.39 -10.84
N ARG A 291 -9.61 -8.48 -11.16
CA ARG A 291 -10.12 -8.34 -12.56
C ARG A 291 -9.63 -7.15 -13.39
N SER A 292 -8.85 -6.21 -12.88
CA SER A 292 -8.54 -4.97 -13.64
C SER A 292 -7.14 -4.88 -14.27
N ILE A 293 -6.18 -5.72 -13.86
CA ILE A 293 -4.75 -5.48 -14.20
C ILE A 293 -4.23 -6.35 -15.36
N SER A 294 -4.94 -7.41 -15.76
CA SER A 294 -4.50 -8.33 -16.85
C SER A 294 -4.97 -7.96 -18.26
N GLY A 295 -5.60 -6.80 -18.47
CA GLY A 295 -6.01 -6.32 -19.79
C GLY A 295 -4.86 -5.64 -20.54
N GLY A 296 -4.27 -6.36 -21.50
CA GLY A 296 -3.31 -5.82 -22.48
C GLY A 296 -3.92 -4.84 -23.48
#